data_AF-A0A969X2M1-F1
#
_entry.id   AF-A0A969X2M1-F1
#
_cell.length_a   1.000
_cell.length_b   1.000
_cell.length_c   1.000
_cell.angle_alpha   90.00
_cell.angle_beta   90.00
_cell.angle_gamma   90.00
#
_symmetry.space_group_name_H-M   'P 1'
#
loop_
_entity.id
_entity.type
_entity.pdbx_description
1 polymer ?
#
loop_
_entity_poly.entity_id
_entity_poly.type
_entity_poly.pdbx_seq_one_letter_code
_entity_poly.pdbx_strand_id
1 'polypeptide(L)'
;MAVELTVIGNHSIAFRNLEIKDKSKLIDLLNSLKLEDSVFIKEIFNKWYPNERQYNLKSNSWRFVEEDSEIMSPCPDSINYELEGPFGLQLEINKYFFVFDRWRCGWSPWFMASDKTERNEWRKIFSKASNILGGHYVMYFPDNLLGGDLAYYSPDNWCFPNEMEEYFQIQIKDLNHLIEFISEKWDKPMSLAEGVIEYQEGDKVPFIIDKFEDLDEI
;
A
#
# COMPACT_ATOMS: atom_id res chain seq x y z
N MET A 1 11.58 -18.92 -2.16
CA MET A 1 10.59 -18.25 -1.29
C MET A 1 10.12 -17.04 -2.08
N ALA A 2 8.82 -16.87 -2.28
CA ALA A 2 8.29 -15.75 -3.07
C ALA A 2 8.32 -14.49 -2.21
N VAL A 3 8.98 -13.44 -2.65
CA VAL A 3 9.06 -12.18 -1.89
C VAL A 3 7.77 -11.39 -2.06
N GLU A 4 7.07 -11.15 -0.95
CA GLU A 4 5.84 -10.36 -0.95
C GLU A 4 6.20 -8.91 -1.26
N LEU A 5 5.40 -8.24 -2.11
CA LEU A 5 5.57 -6.83 -2.40
C LEU A 5 4.43 -6.04 -1.78
N THR A 6 4.76 -5.09 -0.91
CA THR A 6 3.82 -4.15 -0.30
C THR A 6 3.43 -3.06 -1.30
N VAL A 7 2.19 -2.60 -1.22
CA VAL A 7 1.62 -1.60 -2.14
C VAL A 7 1.56 -0.26 -1.43
N ILE A 8 2.40 0.67 -1.90
CA ILE A 8 2.57 1.99 -1.30
C ILE A 8 2.23 3.05 -2.34
N GLY A 9 1.22 3.87 -2.09
CA GLY A 9 0.76 4.87 -3.04
C GLY A 9 1.00 6.30 -2.58
N ASN A 10 1.14 7.20 -3.55
CA ASN A 10 1.18 8.63 -3.27
C ASN A 10 -0.24 9.19 -3.11
N HIS A 11 -0.38 10.34 -2.46
CA HIS A 11 -1.68 11.02 -2.35
C HIS A 11 -1.52 12.54 -2.28
N SER A 12 -2.64 13.25 -2.36
CA SER A 12 -2.71 14.70 -2.21
C SER A 12 -3.60 15.14 -1.03
N ILE A 13 -3.81 14.25 -0.04
CA ILE A 13 -4.60 14.56 1.16
C ILE A 13 -3.95 15.70 1.94
N ALA A 14 -4.79 16.62 2.42
CA ALA A 14 -4.33 17.76 3.20
C ALA A 14 -4.11 17.37 4.67
N PHE A 15 -2.93 17.71 5.19
CA PHE A 15 -2.58 17.59 6.60
C PHE A 15 -2.40 18.97 7.26
N ARG A 16 -2.68 19.07 8.55
CA ARG A 16 -2.42 20.24 9.40
C ARG A 16 -1.82 19.78 10.71
N ASN A 17 -0.59 20.22 11.01
CA ASN A 17 0.14 19.84 12.23
C ASN A 17 0.14 18.31 12.45
N LEU A 18 0.45 17.55 11.38
CA LEU A 18 0.47 16.08 11.33
C LEU A 18 -0.88 15.38 11.24
N GLU A 19 -1.98 16.08 11.47
CA GLU A 19 -3.31 15.47 11.38
C GLU A 19 -3.96 15.63 10.01
N ILE A 20 -4.75 14.65 9.61
CA ILE A 20 -5.62 14.78 8.44
C ILE A 20 -6.58 15.94 8.67
N LYS A 21 -6.54 16.94 7.79
CA LYS A 21 -7.29 18.19 7.93
C LYS A 21 -8.81 17.97 7.99
N ASP A 22 -9.32 16.97 7.28
CA ASP A 22 -10.74 16.64 7.20
C ASP A 22 -10.93 15.12 7.10
N LYS A 23 -10.99 14.48 8.28
CA LYS A 23 -11.18 13.02 8.42
C LYS A 23 -12.51 12.56 7.81
N SER A 24 -13.60 13.33 7.97
CA SER A 24 -14.90 13.03 7.37
C SER A 24 -14.83 12.96 5.85
N LYS A 25 -14.21 13.97 5.22
CA LYS A 25 -14.05 14.00 3.77
C LYS A 25 -13.21 12.84 3.25
N LEU A 26 -12.18 12.42 3.99
CA LEU A 26 -11.41 11.22 3.63
C LEU A 26 -12.30 9.98 3.63
N ILE A 27 -13.12 9.79 4.66
CA ILE A 27 -14.06 8.66 4.74
C ILE A 27 -15.08 8.71 3.59
N ASP A 28 -15.64 9.87 3.29
CA ASP A 28 -16.58 10.05 2.18
C ASP A 28 -15.93 9.71 0.82
N LEU A 29 -14.68 10.16 0.62
CA LEU A 29 -13.89 9.84 -0.57
C LEU A 29 -13.69 8.32 -0.70
N LEU A 30 -13.20 7.66 0.36
CA LEU A 30 -12.97 6.21 0.34
C LEU A 30 -14.26 5.40 0.15
N ASN A 31 -15.36 5.81 0.78
CA ASN A 31 -16.67 5.17 0.59
C ASN A 31 -17.23 5.33 -0.82
N SER A 32 -16.82 6.37 -1.56
CA SER A 32 -17.24 6.53 -2.95
C SER A 32 -16.65 5.47 -3.90
N LEU A 33 -15.65 4.70 -3.47
CA LEU A 33 -15.10 3.55 -4.22
C LEU A 33 -16.12 2.42 -4.40
N LYS A 34 -17.10 2.31 -3.50
CA LYS A 34 -18.12 1.25 -3.46
C LYS A 34 -17.52 -0.16 -3.51
N LEU A 35 -16.47 -0.41 -2.71
CA LEU A 35 -15.78 -1.70 -2.69
C LEU A 35 -16.65 -2.83 -2.11
N GLU A 36 -17.67 -2.50 -1.33
CA GLU A 36 -18.67 -3.43 -0.81
C GLU A 36 -19.42 -4.20 -1.90
N ASP A 37 -19.54 -3.62 -3.10
CA ASP A 37 -20.16 -4.23 -4.27
C ASP A 37 -19.18 -5.11 -5.08
N SER A 38 -17.89 -5.15 -4.69
CA SER A 38 -16.86 -5.88 -5.42
C SER A 38 -17.02 -7.39 -5.27
N VAL A 39 -17.46 -8.04 -6.35
CA VAL A 39 -17.51 -9.50 -6.45
C VAL A 39 -16.13 -10.10 -6.22
N PHE A 40 -15.10 -9.51 -6.83
CA PHE A 40 -13.71 -9.95 -6.72
C PHE A 40 -13.22 -9.96 -5.26
N ILE A 41 -13.38 -8.84 -4.54
CA ILE A 41 -12.91 -8.75 -3.14
C ILE A 41 -13.63 -9.78 -2.27
N LYS A 42 -14.94 -9.94 -2.48
CA LYS A 42 -15.73 -10.94 -1.76
C LYS A 42 -15.27 -12.37 -2.06
N GLU A 43 -14.97 -12.70 -3.31
CA GLU A 43 -14.48 -14.02 -3.69
C GLU A 43 -13.12 -14.31 -3.07
N ILE A 44 -12.16 -13.37 -3.17
CA ILE A 44 -10.85 -13.52 -2.55
C ILE A 44 -10.96 -13.63 -1.02
N PHE A 45 -11.78 -12.81 -0.38
CA PHE A 45 -12.00 -12.91 1.07
C PHE A 45 -12.50 -14.29 1.48
N ASN A 46 -13.49 -14.83 0.78
CA ASN A 46 -14.04 -16.15 1.08
C ASN A 46 -13.07 -17.29 0.76
N LYS A 47 -12.21 -17.10 -0.25
CA LYS A 47 -11.14 -18.05 -0.64
C LYS A 47 -10.08 -18.15 0.45
N TRP A 48 -9.62 -17.01 0.99
CA TRP A 48 -8.53 -16.97 1.97
C TRP A 48 -9.01 -17.14 3.41
N TYR A 49 -10.20 -16.66 3.74
CA TYR A 49 -10.75 -16.65 5.10
C TYR A 49 -12.14 -17.31 5.17
N PRO A 50 -12.27 -18.59 4.77
CA PRO A 50 -13.56 -19.28 4.65
C PRO A 50 -14.34 -19.39 5.97
N ASN A 51 -13.65 -19.32 7.10
CA ASN A 51 -14.21 -19.40 8.45
C ASN A 51 -14.56 -18.04 9.05
N GLU A 52 -14.24 -16.94 8.36
CA GLU A 52 -14.38 -15.59 8.90
C GLU A 52 -15.53 -14.80 8.26
N ARG A 53 -16.52 -15.52 7.73
CA ARG A 53 -17.68 -14.97 7.01
C ARG A 53 -18.48 -13.93 7.82
N GLN A 54 -18.37 -13.93 9.16
CA GLN A 54 -19.00 -12.88 9.98
C GLN A 54 -18.53 -11.47 9.61
N TYR A 55 -17.33 -11.30 9.05
CA TYR A 55 -16.82 -9.98 8.66
C TYR A 55 -17.42 -9.46 7.36
N ASN A 56 -17.88 -10.35 6.47
CA ASN A 56 -18.69 -9.97 5.29
C ASN A 56 -19.98 -9.22 5.67
N LEU A 57 -20.44 -9.33 6.92
CA LEU A 57 -21.71 -8.78 7.38
C LEU A 57 -21.54 -7.52 8.25
N LYS A 58 -20.31 -7.17 8.62
CA LYS A 58 -20.04 -6.17 9.67
C LYS A 58 -19.45 -4.85 9.17
N SER A 59 -18.79 -4.83 8.02
CA SER A 59 -18.17 -3.60 7.49
C SER A 59 -18.45 -3.47 6.00
N ASN A 60 -19.31 -2.52 5.64
CA ASN A 60 -19.61 -2.12 4.26
C ASN A 60 -19.06 -0.73 3.93
N SER A 61 -18.42 -0.06 4.89
CA SER A 61 -17.90 1.29 4.71
C SER A 61 -16.56 1.43 5.42
N TRP A 62 -15.72 2.30 4.88
CA TRP A 62 -14.49 2.74 5.51
C TRP A 62 -14.78 3.46 6.84
N ARG A 63 -13.95 3.16 7.83
CA ARG A 63 -13.94 3.79 9.14
C ARG A 63 -12.52 3.84 9.68
N PHE A 64 -12.23 4.80 10.56
CA PHE A 64 -11.01 4.74 11.36
C PHE A 64 -11.11 3.58 12.35
N VAL A 65 -9.99 2.91 12.58
CA VAL A 65 -9.89 1.90 13.64
C VAL A 65 -9.70 2.64 14.96
N GLU A 66 -10.69 2.54 15.85
CA GLU A 66 -10.62 3.04 17.23
C GLU A 66 -9.81 2.06 18.09
N GLU A 67 -8.51 1.98 17.84
CA GLU A 67 -7.57 1.62 18.90
C GLU A 67 -6.81 2.90 19.27
N ASP A 68 -6.40 3.05 20.53
CA ASP A 68 -5.53 4.13 21.02
C ASP A 68 -4.11 4.04 20.40
N SER A 69 -4.01 3.61 19.14
CA SER A 69 -2.81 3.34 18.39
C SER A 69 -2.50 4.55 17.51
N GLU A 70 -2.21 5.69 18.16
CA GLU A 70 -1.07 6.47 17.68
C GLU A 70 0.16 5.58 17.82
N ILE A 71 0.31 4.60 16.90
CA ILE A 71 1.57 3.89 16.76
C ILE A 71 2.54 4.99 16.36
N MET A 72 3.46 5.29 17.26
CA MET A 72 4.52 6.25 17.00
C MET A 72 5.15 5.86 15.66
N SER A 73 4.91 6.69 14.65
CA SER A 73 5.45 6.46 13.32
C SER A 73 6.98 6.41 13.43
N PRO A 74 7.66 5.53 12.68
CA PRO A 74 9.12 5.58 12.59
C PRO A 74 9.62 6.91 12.02
N CYS A 75 8.74 7.71 11.39
CA CYS A 75 9.01 9.10 11.04
C CYS A 75 8.42 10.05 12.11
N PRO A 76 9.25 10.71 12.94
CA PRO A 76 8.83 11.50 14.10
C PRO A 76 7.94 12.70 13.73
N ASP A 77 7.99 13.13 12.47
CA ASP A 77 7.13 14.19 11.94
C ASP A 77 5.89 13.63 11.23
N SER A 78 5.34 12.48 11.62
CA SER A 78 4.12 11.93 11.01
C SER A 78 3.28 11.12 11.97
N ILE A 79 1.96 11.11 11.74
CA ILE A 79 1.01 10.25 12.42
C ILE A 79 0.47 9.27 11.38
N ASN A 80 0.50 7.98 11.69
CA ASN A 80 -0.13 6.94 10.89
C ASN A 80 -1.59 6.80 11.31
N TYR A 81 -2.50 6.77 10.34
CA TYR A 81 -3.92 6.53 10.55
C TYR A 81 -4.29 5.19 9.94
N GLU A 82 -4.82 4.29 10.76
CA GLU A 82 -5.37 3.02 10.31
C GLU A 82 -6.85 3.15 9.98
N LEU A 83 -7.23 2.68 8.78
CA LEU A 83 -8.60 2.63 8.32
C LEU A 83 -8.98 1.19 7.96
N GLU A 84 -10.19 0.80 8.37
CA GLU A 84 -10.78 -0.47 8.00
C GLU A 84 -11.91 -0.25 6.99
N GLY A 85 -11.80 -0.87 5.83
CA GLY A 85 -12.76 -0.85 4.74
C GLY A 85 -13.64 -2.10 4.63
N PRO A 86 -14.42 -2.20 3.54
CA PRO A 86 -15.22 -3.38 3.24
C PRO A 86 -14.38 -4.66 3.22
N PHE A 87 -14.99 -5.76 3.68
CA PHE A 87 -14.35 -7.08 3.76
C PHE A 87 -13.12 -7.14 4.68
N GLY A 88 -12.80 -6.09 5.45
CA GLY A 88 -11.62 -6.07 6.32
C GLY A 88 -10.34 -5.62 5.62
N LEU A 89 -10.45 -4.96 4.46
CA LEU A 89 -9.30 -4.27 3.85
C LEU A 89 -8.76 -3.22 4.83
N GLN A 90 -7.45 -3.20 5.04
CA GLN A 90 -6.80 -2.17 5.83
C GLN A 90 -6.05 -1.22 4.91
N LEU A 91 -6.20 0.07 5.21
CA LEU A 91 -5.46 1.16 4.58
C LEU A 91 -4.79 1.94 5.68
N GLU A 92 -3.48 2.05 5.60
CA GLU A 92 -2.72 2.96 6.44
C GLU A 92 -2.42 4.23 5.66
N ILE A 93 -2.48 5.38 6.34
CA ILE A 93 -2.18 6.64 5.69
C ILE A 93 -1.48 7.61 6.63
N ASN A 94 -0.45 8.27 6.11
CA ASN A 94 0.24 9.34 6.80
C ASN A 94 0.39 10.54 5.88
N LYS A 95 1.20 11.53 6.26
CA LYS A 95 1.31 12.77 5.48
C LYS A 95 2.06 12.62 4.14
N TYR A 96 2.73 11.49 3.90
CA TYR A 96 3.62 11.27 2.77
C TYR A 96 3.11 10.22 1.78
N PHE A 97 2.45 9.18 2.28
CA PHE A 97 1.99 8.03 1.49
C PHE A 97 0.81 7.32 2.16
N PHE A 98 0.19 6.41 1.40
CA PHE A 98 -0.74 5.42 1.92
C PHE A 98 -0.23 4.01 1.63
N VAL A 99 -0.66 3.02 2.40
CA VAL A 99 -0.27 1.62 2.26
C VAL A 99 -1.50 0.72 2.29
N PHE A 100 -1.62 -0.16 1.31
CA PHE A 100 -2.42 -1.38 1.47
C PHE A 100 -1.50 -2.43 2.09
N ASP A 101 -1.44 -2.45 3.41
CA ASP A 101 -0.46 -3.28 4.13
C ASP A 101 -1.05 -4.66 4.43
N ARG A 102 -2.30 -4.67 4.86
CA ARG A 102 -2.91 -5.83 5.51
C ARG A 102 -4.34 -6.07 5.05
N TRP A 103 -4.71 -7.33 5.11
CA TRP A 103 -6.09 -7.71 5.27
C TRP A 103 -6.28 -8.04 6.75
N ARG A 104 -7.43 -7.70 7.36
CA ARG A 104 -7.83 -7.95 8.77
C ARG A 104 -7.36 -9.28 9.39
N CYS A 105 -7.06 -10.29 8.59
CA CYS A 105 -6.76 -11.66 8.99
C CYS A 105 -5.33 -12.10 8.62
N GLY A 106 -4.49 -11.20 8.10
CA GLY A 106 -3.08 -11.46 7.79
C GLY A 106 -2.50 -10.59 6.68
N TRP A 107 -1.20 -10.79 6.46
CA TRP A 107 -0.47 -10.23 5.33
C TRP A 107 -0.95 -10.87 4.04
N SER A 108 -1.08 -10.05 3.00
CA SER A 108 -1.46 -10.52 1.68
C SER A 108 -0.50 -9.98 0.63
N PRO A 109 0.15 -10.86 -0.16
CA PRO A 109 0.90 -10.41 -1.31
C PRO A 109 -0.08 -9.94 -2.39
N TRP A 110 -0.27 -8.62 -2.48
CA TRP A 110 -1.12 -8.00 -3.50
C TRP A 110 -0.57 -8.19 -4.92
N PHE A 111 0.76 -8.31 -5.02
CA PHE A 111 1.43 -8.60 -6.27
C PHE A 111 1.59 -10.10 -6.48
N MET A 112 0.80 -10.66 -7.42
CA MET A 112 0.89 -12.06 -7.83
C MET A 112 1.32 -12.17 -9.29
N ALA A 113 2.59 -12.48 -9.55
CA ALA A 113 3.08 -12.66 -10.92
C ALA A 113 2.47 -13.87 -11.64
N SER A 114 2.12 -14.93 -10.89
CA SER A 114 1.54 -16.17 -11.41
C SER A 114 0.05 -16.06 -11.76
N ASP A 115 -0.65 -15.04 -11.27
CA ASP A 115 -2.07 -14.81 -11.54
C ASP A 115 -2.30 -13.38 -12.02
N LYS A 116 -2.09 -13.17 -13.32
CA LYS A 116 -2.30 -11.86 -13.98
C LYS A 116 -3.74 -11.36 -13.81
N THR A 117 -4.71 -12.26 -13.74
CA THR A 117 -6.13 -11.91 -13.60
C THR A 117 -6.40 -11.33 -12.22
N GLU A 118 -6.03 -12.06 -11.15
CA GLU A 118 -6.18 -11.61 -9.77
C GLU A 118 -5.38 -10.31 -9.52
N ARG A 119 -4.14 -10.24 -10.03
CA ARG A 119 -3.33 -9.02 -9.95
C ARG A 119 -4.02 -7.83 -10.61
N ASN A 120 -4.56 -7.99 -11.82
CA ASN A 120 -5.20 -6.89 -12.53
C ASN A 120 -6.48 -6.40 -11.82
N GLU A 121 -7.24 -7.28 -11.18
CA GLU A 121 -8.37 -6.87 -10.36
C GLU A 121 -7.93 -6.06 -9.13
N TRP A 122 -6.85 -6.46 -8.45
CA TRP A 122 -6.23 -5.64 -7.40
C TRP A 122 -5.75 -4.29 -7.92
N ARG A 123 -5.07 -4.27 -9.07
CA ARG A 123 -4.62 -3.02 -9.71
C ARG A 123 -5.77 -2.07 -10.03
N LYS A 124 -6.95 -2.57 -10.45
CA LYS A 124 -8.15 -1.73 -10.62
C LYS A 124 -8.58 -1.07 -9.31
N ILE A 125 -8.49 -1.79 -8.19
CA ILE A 125 -8.81 -1.25 -6.86
C ILE A 125 -7.77 -0.18 -6.47
N PHE A 126 -6.48 -0.47 -6.62
CA PHE A 126 -5.40 0.46 -6.29
C PHE A 126 -5.41 1.72 -7.14
N SER A 127 -5.70 1.59 -8.44
CA SER A 127 -5.86 2.73 -9.35
C SER A 127 -6.99 3.65 -8.90
N LYS A 128 -8.16 3.09 -8.58
CA LYS A 128 -9.30 3.87 -8.08
C LYS A 128 -9.00 4.53 -6.74
N ALA A 129 -8.41 3.78 -5.80
CA ALA A 129 -8.03 4.31 -4.49
C ALA A 129 -7.02 5.46 -4.63
N SER A 130 -5.95 5.25 -5.39
CA SER A 130 -4.94 6.28 -5.67
C SER A 130 -5.59 7.55 -6.25
N ASN A 131 -6.43 7.40 -7.28
CA ASN A 131 -7.08 8.54 -7.93
C ASN A 131 -7.95 9.36 -6.95
N ILE A 132 -8.77 8.70 -6.14
CA ILE A 132 -9.64 9.36 -5.16
C ILE A 132 -8.85 10.07 -4.05
N LEU A 133 -7.71 9.51 -3.66
CA LEU A 133 -6.79 10.14 -2.71
C LEU A 133 -5.93 11.23 -3.36
N GLY A 134 -6.07 11.46 -4.67
CA GLY A 134 -5.32 12.46 -5.44
C GLY A 134 -3.88 12.02 -5.75
N GLY A 135 -3.62 10.72 -5.74
CA GLY A 135 -2.41 10.07 -6.21
C GLY A 135 -2.48 9.65 -7.69
N HIS A 136 -1.36 9.15 -8.20
CA HIS A 136 -1.19 8.83 -9.62
C HIS A 136 -0.48 7.50 -9.89
N TYR A 137 0.11 6.88 -8.87
CA TYR A 137 0.79 5.61 -9.01
C TYR A 137 0.80 4.86 -7.68
N VAL A 138 1.09 3.56 -7.75
CA VAL A 138 1.55 2.80 -6.61
C VAL A 138 2.95 2.26 -6.87
N MET A 139 3.67 2.08 -5.78
CA MET A 139 4.92 1.39 -5.70
C MET A 139 4.66 -0.02 -5.17
N TYR A 140 5.16 -1.03 -5.88
CA TYR A 140 5.31 -2.38 -5.30
C TYR A 140 6.73 -2.49 -4.77
N PHE A 141 6.87 -2.61 -3.45
CA PHE A 141 8.16 -2.59 -2.78
C PHE A 141 8.37 -3.88 -1.98
N PRO A 142 9.58 -4.45 -1.92
CA PRO A 142 9.83 -5.67 -1.16
C PRO A 142 9.43 -5.54 0.31
N ASP A 143 8.57 -6.45 0.79
CA ASP A 143 8.16 -6.50 2.19
C ASP A 143 9.29 -7.03 3.11
N ASN A 144 9.29 -6.54 4.34
CA ASN A 144 10.23 -6.80 5.41
C ASN A 144 10.28 -8.26 5.87
N LEU A 145 9.21 -9.05 5.64
CA LEU A 145 9.09 -10.42 6.18
C LEU A 145 10.08 -11.42 5.56
N LEU A 146 10.68 -11.09 4.41
CA LEU A 146 11.55 -12.01 3.68
C LEU A 146 13.00 -11.54 3.54
N GLY A 147 13.39 -10.48 4.25
CA GLY A 147 14.80 -10.18 4.55
C GLY A 147 15.68 -9.89 3.33
N GLY A 148 15.11 -9.43 2.21
CA GLY A 148 15.89 -8.90 1.11
C GLY A 148 16.57 -7.59 1.51
N ASP A 149 17.78 -7.33 1.02
CA ASP A 149 18.55 -6.10 1.31
C ASP A 149 17.72 -4.83 1.07
N LEU A 150 16.81 -4.86 0.08
CA LEU A 150 15.97 -3.72 -0.26
C LEU A 150 14.75 -3.55 0.67
N ALA A 151 14.27 -4.60 1.35
CA ALA A 151 13.10 -4.52 2.21
C ALA A 151 13.34 -3.67 3.48
N TYR A 152 14.60 -3.55 3.91
CA TYR A 152 15.04 -2.62 4.96
C TYR A 152 14.78 -1.14 4.62
N TYR A 153 14.48 -0.85 3.36
CA TYR A 153 14.33 0.49 2.82
C TYR A 153 12.87 0.86 2.52
N SER A 154 11.92 -0.02 2.87
CA SER A 154 10.51 0.23 2.60
C SER A 154 10.02 1.47 3.37
N PRO A 155 9.27 2.39 2.74
CA PRO A 155 8.73 3.59 3.39
C PRO A 155 7.90 3.31 4.65
N ASP A 156 7.24 2.15 4.68
CA ASP A 156 6.39 1.68 5.77
C ASP A 156 7.15 0.88 6.83
N ASN A 157 8.44 0.63 6.65
CA ASN A 157 9.24 -0.17 7.57
C ASN A 157 9.55 0.60 8.85
N TRP A 158 9.47 -0.10 9.98
CA TRP A 158 9.69 0.46 11.31
C TRP A 158 11.16 0.44 11.73
N CYS A 159 12.03 -0.23 10.97
CA CYS A 159 13.44 -0.41 11.26
C CYS A 159 14.29 -0.05 10.05
N PHE A 160 14.59 1.23 9.88
CA PHE A 160 15.60 1.66 8.93
C PHE A 160 17.00 1.25 9.43
N PRO A 161 17.94 0.84 8.56
CA PRO A 161 19.34 0.70 8.95
C PRO A 161 19.88 2.04 9.50
N ASN A 162 20.86 2.00 10.41
CA ASN A 162 21.35 3.18 11.14
C ASN A 162 21.72 4.38 10.24
N GLU A 163 22.11 4.16 8.98
CA GLU A 163 22.44 5.24 8.03
C GLU A 163 21.21 5.90 7.39
N MET A 164 20.07 5.21 7.36
CA MET A 164 18.80 5.71 6.83
C MET A 164 17.91 6.32 7.89
N GLU A 165 17.95 5.81 9.13
CA GLU A 165 17.11 6.31 10.21
C GLU A 165 17.31 7.82 10.39
N GLU A 166 18.56 8.30 10.41
CA GLU A 166 18.88 9.73 10.50
C GLU A 166 18.41 10.55 9.26
N TYR A 167 18.38 9.95 8.06
CA TYR A 167 17.97 10.64 6.83
C TYR A 167 16.43 10.68 6.66
N PHE A 168 15.74 9.57 6.94
CA PHE A 168 14.29 9.48 6.79
C PHE A 168 13.52 10.08 7.95
N GLN A 169 14.07 10.07 9.16
CA GLN A 169 13.44 10.74 10.29
C GLN A 169 13.38 12.27 10.11
N ILE A 170 14.21 12.86 9.24
CA ILE A 170 14.41 14.32 9.18
C ILE A 170 14.02 14.92 7.82
N GLN A 171 14.02 14.18 6.70
CA GLN A 171 14.00 14.82 5.36
C GLN A 171 12.99 14.31 4.32
N ILE A 172 12.18 13.28 4.59
CA ILE A 172 11.13 12.89 3.63
C ILE A 172 10.13 14.05 3.48
N LYS A 173 9.79 14.37 2.23
CA LYS A 173 8.81 15.42 1.90
C LYS A 173 7.54 14.82 1.29
N ASP A 174 7.73 13.80 0.47
CA ASP A 174 6.70 13.03 -0.21
C ASP A 174 7.31 11.70 -0.73
N LEU A 175 6.46 10.84 -1.28
CA LEU A 175 6.87 9.56 -1.85
C LEU A 175 7.81 9.69 -3.07
N ASN A 176 7.75 10.79 -3.84
CA ASN A 176 8.66 10.99 -4.98
C ASN A 176 10.10 11.23 -4.52
N HIS A 177 10.27 12.07 -3.49
CA HIS A 177 11.59 12.31 -2.89
C HIS A 177 12.21 11.00 -2.38
N LEU A 178 11.40 10.10 -1.82
CA LEU A 178 11.83 8.79 -1.40
C LEU A 178 12.27 7.90 -2.58
N ILE A 179 11.48 7.85 -3.66
CA ILE A 179 11.83 7.11 -4.87
C ILE A 179 13.15 7.61 -5.47
N GLU A 180 13.33 8.93 -5.56
CA GLU A 180 14.58 9.55 -6.04
C GLU A 180 15.77 9.11 -5.19
N PHE A 181 15.63 9.22 -3.87
CA PHE A 181 16.69 8.82 -2.94
C PHE A 181 17.05 7.34 -3.06
N ILE A 182 16.04 6.45 -3.15
CA ILE A 182 16.29 5.02 -3.34
C ILE A 182 17.00 4.76 -4.68
N SER A 183 16.58 5.45 -5.73
CA SER A 183 17.14 5.36 -7.09
C SER A 183 18.60 5.81 -7.18
N GLU A 184 19.00 6.79 -6.37
CA GLU A 184 20.37 7.31 -6.37
C GLU A 184 21.34 6.40 -5.61
N LYS A 185 20.85 5.59 -4.67
CA LYS A 185 21.67 4.89 -3.68
C LYS A 185 21.65 3.37 -3.80
N TRP A 186 20.51 2.76 -4.14
CA TRP A 186 20.32 1.31 -4.06
C TRP A 186 19.81 0.68 -5.35
N ASP A 187 18.62 1.03 -5.83
CA ASP A 187 18.05 0.43 -7.04
C ASP A 187 17.10 1.37 -7.76
N LYS A 188 17.00 1.23 -9.08
CA LYS A 188 16.09 2.02 -9.91
C LYS A 188 14.73 1.32 -10.03
N PRO A 189 13.62 2.08 -10.02
CA PRO A 189 12.32 1.50 -10.22
C PRO A 189 12.18 0.94 -11.64
N MET A 190 11.51 -0.20 -11.73
CA MET A 190 11.09 -0.84 -12.97
C MET A 190 9.64 -0.48 -13.31
N SER A 191 9.29 -0.56 -14.59
CA SER A 191 7.89 -0.66 -14.99
C SER A 191 7.28 -1.98 -14.54
N LEU A 192 5.94 -2.07 -14.54
CA LEU A 192 5.25 -3.32 -14.24
C LEU A 192 5.68 -4.47 -15.17
N ALA A 193 5.82 -4.20 -16.48
CA ALA A 193 6.20 -5.21 -17.45
C ALA A 193 7.60 -5.77 -17.19
N GLU A 194 8.57 -4.89 -16.90
CA GLU A 194 9.93 -5.29 -16.53
C GLU A 194 9.96 -6.04 -15.20
N GLY A 195 9.23 -5.54 -14.20
CA GLY A 195 9.15 -6.17 -12.88
C GLY A 195 8.54 -7.57 -12.92
N VAL A 196 7.58 -7.84 -13.81
CA VAL A 196 7.02 -9.19 -14.00
C VAL A 196 8.07 -10.15 -14.55
N ILE A 197 8.91 -9.71 -15.49
CA ILE A 197 9.99 -10.53 -16.05
C ILE A 197 11.04 -10.81 -14.97
N GLU A 198 11.50 -9.76 -14.27
CA GLU A 198 12.51 -9.88 -13.21
C GLU A 198 12.02 -10.80 -12.07
N TYR A 199 10.76 -10.67 -11.65
CA TYR A 199 10.20 -11.51 -10.59
C TYR A 199 10.10 -13.00 -10.99
N GLN A 200 9.99 -13.30 -12.28
CA GLN A 200 9.83 -14.68 -12.79
C GLN A 200 11.17 -15.34 -13.13
N GLU A 201 12.11 -14.57 -13.68
CA GLU A 201 13.32 -15.09 -14.33
C GLU A 201 14.61 -14.60 -13.64
N GLY A 202 14.51 -13.57 -12.80
CA GLY A 202 15.63 -12.90 -12.16
C GLY A 202 15.98 -13.45 -10.78
N ASP A 203 17.16 -13.03 -10.30
CA ASP A 203 17.68 -13.38 -8.98
C ASP A 203 17.41 -12.30 -7.93
N LYS A 204 16.76 -11.18 -8.31
CA LYS A 204 16.45 -10.07 -7.42
C LYS A 204 14.96 -9.81 -7.29
N VAL A 205 14.60 -9.18 -6.17
CA VAL A 205 13.24 -8.72 -5.93
C VAL A 205 13.06 -7.35 -6.59
N PRO A 206 12.04 -7.15 -7.44
CA PRO A 206 11.87 -5.90 -8.16
C PRO A 206 11.28 -4.80 -7.25
N PHE A 207 11.76 -3.59 -7.46
CA PHE A 207 11.14 -2.34 -7.03
C PHE A 207 10.37 -1.78 -8.24
N ILE A 208 9.04 -1.73 -8.17
CA ILE A 208 8.18 -1.42 -9.32
C ILE A 208 7.40 -0.14 -9.05
N ILE A 209 7.29 0.71 -10.07
CA ILE A 209 6.32 1.81 -10.11
C ILE A 209 5.25 1.49 -11.16
N ASP A 210 4.01 1.37 -10.71
CA ASP A 210 2.85 1.12 -11.55
C ASP A 210 1.96 2.36 -11.63
N LYS A 211 1.93 2.96 -12.82
CA LYS A 211 1.12 4.13 -13.18
C LYS A 211 -0.23 3.75 -13.79
N PHE A 212 -0.52 2.45 -13.86
CA PHE A 212 -1.79 1.92 -14.35
C PHE A 212 -2.07 2.15 -15.84
N GLU A 213 -1.05 2.47 -16.65
CA GLU A 213 -1.19 2.90 -18.05
C GLU A 213 -1.85 1.84 -18.96
N ASP A 214 -1.71 0.55 -18.63
CA ASP A 214 -2.23 -0.59 -19.37
C ASP A 214 -3.56 -1.15 -18.82
N LEU A 215 -4.15 -0.56 -17.77
CA LEU A 215 -5.38 -1.10 -17.17
C LEU A 215 -6.64 -0.88 -18.00
N ASP A 216 -6.68 0.18 -18.79
CA ASP A 216 -7.82 0.50 -19.66
C ASP A 216 -7.78 -0.28 -20.99
N GLU A 217 -6.69 -1.00 -21.26
CA GLU A 217 -6.48 -1.78 -22.50
C GLU A 217 -6.99 -3.24 -22.39
N ILE A 218 -7.62 -3.62 -21.27
CA ILE A 218 -8.00 -5.02 -20.94
C ILE A 218 -9.51 -5.19 -20.75
#